data_AF-A0A661AQQ4-F1
#
_entry.id   AF-A0A661AQQ4-F1
#
_cell.length_a   1.000
_cell.length_b   1.000
_cell.length_c   1.000
_cell.angle_alpha   90.00
_cell.angle_beta   90.00
_cell.angle_gamma   90.00
#
_symmetry.space_group_name_H-M   'P 1'
#
loop_
_entity.id
_entity.type
_entity.pdbx_description
1 polymer ?
#
loop_
_entity_poly.entity_id
_entity_poly.type
_entity_poly.pdbx_seq_one_letter_code
_entity_poly.pdbx_strand_id
1 'polypeptide(L)'
;MLKLNNLDPDHIIGKPVKKSGLFKFCKAIGWFVDDYKIAQISINLTNYKVTPPHIVLEKARELAAKRGIVVTGSEVVGLIPYPAIIEAGKYYLRRQDKSTGIPSQDIIHYAIRSMGLTDVAEFDPAEKIIGLPKIPDNALVKLTTREFVDEVSRESPAPGGGSVAALAGAIGSALASMVANLTANKNPAGEFKNKLIDIAERAQKVKDDLIRAVDEDTQAFNDYLDAVRMPKKTEEEKRLRNEAIQSGLKKAVAVPLATAKSSFEALKLAAEIAEIGNKASVSDAGVGAQIALTGVIGGCLNVLINLGDIDDKDFTEDMKAQCEKLENDARKLADETIAKVKEIIKKA
;
A
#
# COMPACT_ATOMS: atom_id res chain seq x y z
N MET A 1 28.91 38.36 -1.45
CA MET A 1 27.50 37.95 -1.23
C MET A 1 26.52 39.12 -1.28
N LEU A 2 26.74 40.20 -0.52
CA LEU A 2 25.84 41.37 -0.51
C LEU A 2 25.73 42.08 -1.87
N LYS A 3 26.88 42.34 -2.52
CA LYS A 3 26.91 42.90 -3.89
C LYS A 3 26.23 42.03 -4.96
N LEU A 4 26.22 40.71 -4.80
CA LEU A 4 25.54 39.76 -5.72
C LEU A 4 24.00 39.81 -5.59
N ASN A 5 23.48 40.40 -4.51
CA ASN A 5 22.06 40.56 -4.23
C ASN A 5 21.64 42.04 -4.20
N ASN A 6 22.46 42.95 -4.74
CA ASN A 6 22.22 44.40 -4.76
C ASN A 6 21.99 44.99 -3.35
N LEU A 7 22.70 44.48 -2.34
CA LEU A 7 22.65 45.01 -0.97
C LEU A 7 23.90 45.82 -0.65
N ASP A 8 23.69 46.99 -0.05
CA ASP A 8 24.72 47.90 0.45
C ASP A 8 25.42 47.28 1.68
N PRO A 9 26.75 47.07 1.65
CA PRO A 9 27.51 46.53 2.79
C PRO A 9 27.43 47.40 4.06
N ASP A 10 27.26 48.71 3.90
CA ASP A 10 27.35 49.68 5.00
C ASP A 10 25.96 50.00 5.60
N HIS A 11 24.87 49.59 4.92
CA HIS A 11 23.48 49.73 5.36
C HIS A 11 22.68 48.45 5.07
N ILE A 12 22.94 47.39 5.84
CA ILE A 12 22.21 46.11 5.74
C ILE A 12 20.84 46.24 6.43
N ILE A 13 19.95 47.04 5.85
CA ILE A 13 18.53 47.03 6.21
C ILE A 13 17.87 45.99 5.30
N GLY A 14 17.50 44.84 5.87
CA GLY A 14 16.88 43.73 5.14
C GLY A 14 15.52 44.13 4.55
N LYS A 15 15.49 44.56 3.29
CA LYS A 15 14.24 44.75 2.54
C LYS A 15 13.82 43.43 1.90
N PRO A 16 12.53 43.05 1.94
CA PRO A 16 12.05 41.84 1.25
C PRO A 16 12.31 41.93 -0.26
N VAL A 17 13.22 41.10 -0.78
CA VAL A 17 13.47 41.00 -2.23
C VAL A 17 12.61 39.86 -2.79
N LYS A 18 11.60 40.19 -3.60
CA LYS A 18 10.79 39.19 -4.31
C LYS A 18 11.39 38.94 -5.70
N LYS A 19 12.29 37.97 -5.80
CA LYS A 19 12.83 37.49 -7.07
C LYS A 19 12.14 36.19 -7.47
N SER A 20 11.79 36.05 -8.75
CA SER A 20 11.27 34.77 -9.24
C SER A 20 12.33 33.68 -9.11
N GLY A 21 11.96 32.58 -8.45
CA GLY A 21 12.81 31.41 -8.27
C GLY A 21 12.66 30.37 -9.39
N LEU A 22 13.32 29.22 -9.21
CA LEU A 22 13.28 28.08 -10.16
C LEU A 22 11.95 27.31 -10.12
N PHE A 23 11.28 27.30 -8.96
CA PHE A 23 10.10 26.47 -8.73
C PHE A 23 8.83 27.31 -8.67
N LYS A 24 7.75 26.77 -9.26
CA LYS A 24 6.39 27.28 -9.05
C LYS A 24 5.89 26.82 -7.68
N PHE A 25 4.89 27.52 -7.13
CA PHE A 25 4.25 27.13 -5.86
C PHE A 25 5.21 26.96 -4.66
N CYS A 26 6.40 27.54 -4.74
CA CYS A 26 7.44 27.47 -3.73
C CYS A 26 7.80 28.89 -3.30
N LYS A 27 7.69 29.16 -2.00
CA LYS A 27 8.13 30.41 -1.39
C LYS A 27 9.24 30.06 -0.42
N ALA A 28 10.41 30.67 -0.55
CA ALA A 28 11.56 30.36 0.27
C ALA A 28 12.23 31.63 0.80
N ILE A 29 12.76 31.54 2.02
CA ILE A 29 13.58 32.56 2.66
C ILE A 29 14.84 31.91 3.24
N GLY A 30 15.92 32.68 3.34
CA GLY A 30 17.10 32.29 4.13
C GLY A 30 17.06 32.99 5.48
N TRP A 31 17.36 32.26 6.54
CA TRP A 31 17.50 32.84 7.89
C TRP A 31 18.48 32.02 8.71
N PHE A 32 18.94 32.57 9.85
CA PHE A 32 19.86 31.89 10.75
C PHE A 32 19.10 31.40 11.98
N VAL A 33 19.17 30.10 12.27
CA VAL A 33 18.49 29.50 13.43
C VAL A 33 19.46 29.54 14.60
N ASP A 34 19.15 30.39 15.58
CA ASP A 34 20.05 30.62 16.72
C ASP A 34 20.23 29.40 17.62
N ASP A 35 19.18 28.58 17.79
CA ASP A 35 19.21 27.39 18.64
C ASP A 35 20.15 26.32 18.09
N TYR A 36 20.19 26.17 16.77
CA TYR A 36 21.05 25.20 16.09
C TYR A 36 22.40 25.78 15.67
N LYS A 37 22.58 27.11 15.74
CA LYS A 37 23.72 27.85 15.16
C LYS A 37 23.97 27.50 13.69
N ILE A 38 22.89 27.28 12.94
CA ILE A 38 22.91 26.84 11.54
C ILE A 38 22.07 27.78 10.68
N ALA A 39 22.57 28.10 9.49
CA ALA A 39 21.79 28.80 8.47
C ALA A 39 20.77 27.84 7.81
N GLN A 40 19.52 28.29 7.66
CA GLN A 40 18.42 27.49 7.13
C GLN A 40 17.80 28.15 5.90
N ILE A 41 17.44 27.31 4.92
CA ILE A 41 16.55 27.68 3.82
C ILE A 41 15.14 27.25 4.22
N SER A 42 14.34 28.18 4.73
CA SER A 42 12.94 27.90 5.08
C SER A 42 12.07 27.96 3.83
N ILE A 43 11.30 26.90 3.58
CA ILE A 43 10.54 26.71 2.35
C ILE A 43 9.08 26.41 2.69
N ASN A 44 8.16 27.14 2.08
CA ASN A 44 6.74 26.84 2.07
C ASN A 44 6.30 26.36 0.66
N LEU A 45 5.82 25.12 0.59
CA LEU A 45 5.30 24.50 -0.62
C LEU A 45 3.77 24.59 -0.63
N THR A 46 3.26 25.54 -1.41
CA THR A 46 1.81 25.75 -1.56
C THR A 46 1.13 24.67 -2.42
N ASN A 47 1.89 23.91 -3.20
CA ASN A 47 1.40 22.75 -3.95
C ASN A 47 2.50 21.71 -4.13
N TYR A 48 2.55 20.72 -3.23
CA TYR A 48 3.56 19.65 -3.25
C TYR A 48 3.44 18.71 -4.46
N LYS A 49 2.27 18.65 -5.11
CA LYS A 49 2.07 17.82 -6.31
C LYS A 49 2.77 18.41 -7.53
N VAL A 50 2.87 19.74 -7.59
CA VAL A 50 3.59 20.46 -8.67
C VAL A 50 5.06 20.63 -8.31
N THR A 51 5.38 20.85 -7.04
CA THR A 51 6.76 21.01 -6.57
C THR A 51 6.98 20.13 -5.35
N PRO A 52 7.44 18.89 -5.55
CA PRO A 52 7.65 17.94 -4.48
C PRO A 52 8.81 18.32 -3.56
N PRO A 53 8.72 18.05 -2.25
CA PRO A 53 9.72 18.48 -1.28
C PRO A 53 11.11 17.91 -1.54
N HIS A 54 11.21 16.63 -1.93
CA HIS A 54 12.49 16.00 -2.25
C HIS A 54 13.18 16.66 -3.46
N ILE A 55 12.43 17.11 -4.48
CA ILE A 55 13.01 17.81 -5.64
C ILE A 55 13.59 19.16 -5.24
N VAL A 56 12.91 19.90 -4.36
CA VAL A 56 13.42 21.19 -3.87
C VAL A 56 14.66 20.98 -3.00
N LEU A 57 14.66 19.97 -2.13
CA LEU A 57 15.82 19.62 -1.31
C LEU A 57 17.03 19.26 -2.16
N GLU A 58 16.86 18.39 -3.17
CA GLU A 58 17.96 18.02 -4.06
C GLU A 58 18.49 19.20 -4.87
N LYS A 59 17.62 20.10 -5.31
CA LYS A 59 18.05 21.33 -5.97
C LYS A 59 18.78 22.27 -5.01
N ALA A 60 18.36 22.37 -3.75
CA ALA A 60 19.06 23.13 -2.73
C ALA A 60 20.46 22.55 -2.46
N ARG A 61 20.58 21.22 -2.33
CA ARG A 61 21.86 20.50 -2.21
C ARG A 61 22.78 20.79 -3.39
N GLU A 62 22.28 20.69 -4.62
CA GLU A 62 23.04 21.00 -5.84
C GLU A 62 23.55 22.47 -5.85
N LEU A 63 22.68 23.43 -5.52
CA LEU A 63 23.01 24.85 -5.51
C LEU A 63 23.96 25.24 -4.38
N ALA A 64 23.87 24.57 -3.22
CA ALA A 64 24.80 24.75 -2.11
C ALA A 64 26.19 24.20 -2.46
N ALA A 65 26.25 23.01 -3.06
CA ALA A 65 27.51 22.37 -3.47
C ALA A 65 28.29 23.24 -4.47
N LYS A 66 27.60 23.89 -5.42
CA LYS A 66 28.23 24.86 -6.36
C LYS A 66 28.91 26.06 -5.68
N ARG A 67 28.63 26.29 -4.39
CA ARG A 67 29.21 27.35 -3.56
C ARG A 67 30.17 26.82 -2.48
N GLY A 68 30.47 25.52 -2.49
CA GLY A 68 31.28 24.89 -1.45
C GLY A 68 30.56 24.74 -0.10
N ILE A 69 29.23 24.82 -0.08
CA ILE A 69 28.41 24.71 1.13
C ILE A 69 27.78 23.32 1.17
N VAL A 70 27.76 22.71 2.36
CA VAL A 70 27.12 21.42 2.61
C VAL A 70 25.75 21.65 3.25
N VAL A 71 24.72 20.99 2.73
CA VAL A 71 23.42 20.89 3.39
C VAL A 71 23.49 19.73 4.37
N THR A 72 23.41 20.02 5.66
CA THR A 72 23.65 19.06 6.76
C THR A 72 22.42 18.29 7.21
N GLY A 73 21.24 18.60 6.68
CA GLY A 73 19.99 17.97 7.08
C GLY A 73 18.78 18.73 6.54
N SER A 74 17.58 18.25 6.85
CA SER A 74 16.35 19.01 6.69
C SER A 74 15.34 18.68 7.79
N GLU A 75 14.28 19.47 7.89
CA GLU A 75 13.22 19.24 8.86
C GLU A 75 11.86 19.50 8.23
N VAL A 76 10.83 18.85 8.77
CA VAL A 76 9.43 19.18 8.48
C VAL A 76 8.86 19.98 9.65
N VAL A 77 8.62 21.27 9.38
CA VAL A 77 7.83 22.12 10.28
C VAL A 77 6.34 21.87 10.01
N GLY A 78 5.62 21.36 11.00
CA GLY A 78 4.23 20.93 10.86
C GLY A 78 4.10 19.50 10.33
N LEU A 79 3.22 19.30 9.35
CA LEU A 79 2.84 17.98 8.82
C LEU A 79 3.21 17.85 7.33
N ILE A 80 3.58 16.65 6.91
CA ILE A 80 3.80 16.28 5.50
C ILE A 80 2.72 15.31 5.01
N PRO A 81 2.11 15.50 3.83
CA PRO A 81 1.13 14.55 3.29
C PRO A 81 1.75 13.17 2.98
N TYR A 82 1.04 12.10 3.33
CA TYR A 82 1.44 10.71 3.03
C TYR A 82 1.84 10.48 1.56
N PRO A 83 1.10 10.97 0.54
CA PRO A 83 1.53 10.80 -0.85
C PRO A 83 2.85 11.52 -1.17
N ALA A 84 3.16 12.62 -0.48
CA ALA A 84 4.38 13.40 -0.72
C ALA A 84 5.63 12.67 -0.21
N ILE A 85 5.53 12.04 0.98
CA ILE A 85 6.63 11.27 1.56
C ILE A 85 6.82 9.93 0.84
N ILE A 86 5.75 9.28 0.39
CA ILE A 86 5.83 8.07 -0.43
C ILE A 86 6.54 8.36 -1.75
N GLU A 87 6.17 9.43 -2.46
CA GLU A 87 6.85 9.79 -3.71
C GLU A 87 8.32 10.16 -3.47
N ALA A 88 8.64 10.81 -2.35
CA ALA A 88 10.04 11.06 -1.97
C ALA A 88 10.81 9.75 -1.77
N GLY A 89 10.25 8.79 -1.04
CA GLY A 89 10.89 7.48 -0.83
C GLY A 89 11.10 6.74 -2.15
N LYS A 90 10.09 6.70 -3.01
CA LYS A 90 10.20 6.09 -4.35
C LYS A 90 11.24 6.78 -5.21
N TYR A 91 11.33 8.11 -5.17
CA TYR A 91 12.35 8.89 -5.88
C TYR A 91 13.76 8.47 -5.46
N TYR A 92 14.03 8.36 -4.15
CA TYR A 92 15.35 7.95 -3.66
C TYR A 92 15.65 6.47 -3.93
N LEU A 93 14.67 5.57 -3.80
CA LEU A 93 14.82 4.17 -4.18
C LEU A 93 15.23 4.02 -5.65
N ARG A 94 14.55 4.73 -6.57
CA ARG A 94 14.92 4.73 -8.00
C ARG A 94 16.35 5.23 -8.23
N ARG A 95 16.77 6.30 -7.52
CA ARG A 95 18.15 6.81 -7.60
C ARG A 95 19.20 5.85 -7.06
N GLN A 96 18.84 5.04 -6.08
CA GLN A 96 19.67 3.99 -5.52
C GLN A 96 19.60 2.68 -6.31
N ASP A 97 18.89 2.69 -7.44
CA ASP A 97 18.68 1.52 -8.29
C ASP A 97 18.00 0.35 -7.56
N LYS A 98 17.10 0.69 -6.62
CA LYS A 98 16.31 -0.23 -5.79
C LYS A 98 14.85 -0.28 -6.25
N SER A 99 14.20 -1.39 -5.96
CA SER A 99 12.77 -1.57 -6.21
C SER A 99 11.91 -0.63 -5.37
N THR A 100 10.84 -0.11 -5.97
CA THR A 100 9.80 0.67 -5.29
C THR A 100 8.63 -0.19 -4.81
N GLY A 101 8.62 -1.48 -5.15
CA GLY A 101 7.61 -2.46 -4.74
C GLY A 101 7.90 -3.11 -3.39
N ILE A 102 8.18 -2.30 -2.37
CA ILE A 102 8.45 -2.72 -0.99
C ILE A 102 7.35 -2.18 -0.05
N PRO A 103 7.21 -2.69 1.19
CA PRO A 103 6.25 -2.17 2.16
C PRO A 103 6.33 -0.65 2.32
N SER A 104 5.16 -0.01 2.47
CA SER A 104 5.07 1.46 2.54
C SER A 104 5.86 2.06 3.70
N GLN A 105 5.97 1.35 4.83
CA GLN A 105 6.81 1.76 5.96
C GLN A 105 8.30 1.83 5.58
N ASP A 106 8.78 0.88 4.76
CA ASP A 106 10.15 0.91 4.28
C ASP A 106 10.37 2.07 3.31
N ILE A 107 9.41 2.35 2.42
CA ILE A 107 9.47 3.52 1.53
C ILE A 107 9.57 4.82 2.33
N ILE A 108 8.77 4.96 3.39
CA ILE A 108 8.82 6.10 4.31
C ILE A 108 10.18 6.17 4.99
N HIS A 109 10.72 5.04 5.46
CA HIS A 109 12.05 5.00 6.06
C HIS A 109 13.13 5.51 5.10
N TYR A 110 13.13 5.04 3.84
CA TYR A 110 14.05 5.53 2.82
C TYR A 110 13.90 7.03 2.56
N ALA A 111 12.66 7.55 2.56
CA ALA A 111 12.41 8.98 2.41
C ALA A 111 13.01 9.78 3.56
N ILE A 112 12.73 9.39 4.81
CA ILE A 112 13.21 10.06 6.03
C ILE A 112 14.73 10.11 6.05
N ARG A 113 15.39 8.98 5.82
CA ARG A 113 16.85 8.88 5.82
C ARG A 113 17.48 9.67 4.68
N SER A 114 16.97 9.54 3.45
CA SER A 114 17.58 10.20 2.28
C SER A 114 17.38 11.72 2.28
N MET A 115 16.28 12.18 2.87
CA MET A 115 16.02 13.62 3.05
C MET A 115 16.73 14.19 4.28
N GLY A 116 17.22 13.35 5.19
CA GLY A 116 17.87 13.81 6.43
C GLY A 116 16.88 14.48 7.38
N LEU A 117 15.65 13.97 7.47
CA LEU A 117 14.57 14.59 8.27
C LEU A 117 14.80 14.48 9.78
N THR A 118 15.72 13.62 10.19
CA THR A 118 16.11 13.38 11.59
C THR A 118 17.41 14.06 11.98
N ASP A 119 18.04 14.80 11.06
CA ASP A 119 19.40 15.31 11.25
C ASP A 119 19.43 16.60 12.08
N VAL A 120 18.30 17.30 12.16
CA VAL A 120 18.15 18.59 12.86
C VAL A 120 17.12 18.53 13.99
N ALA A 121 16.06 17.74 13.82
CA ALA A 121 14.98 17.60 14.77
C ALA A 121 14.44 16.16 14.78
N GLU A 122 13.71 15.79 15.83
CA GLU A 122 13.00 14.51 15.86
C GLU A 122 11.90 14.45 14.78
N PHE A 123 11.76 13.28 14.17
CA PHE A 123 10.73 13.00 13.18
C PHE A 123 10.02 11.70 13.56
N ASP A 124 8.89 11.83 14.26
CA ASP A 124 7.95 10.72 14.44
C ASP A 124 7.01 10.66 13.22
N PRO A 125 7.08 9.60 12.39
CA PRO A 125 6.17 9.43 11.26
C PRO A 125 4.69 9.51 11.65
N ALA A 126 4.30 8.94 12.80
CA ALA A 126 2.91 8.87 13.25
C ALA A 126 2.33 10.26 13.56
N GLU A 127 3.16 11.18 14.02
CA GLU A 127 2.77 12.56 14.32
C GLU A 127 2.96 13.50 13.13
N LYS A 128 4.03 13.30 12.33
CA LYS A 128 4.44 14.22 11.27
C LYS A 128 3.79 13.95 9.93
N ILE A 129 3.34 12.73 9.65
CA ILE A 129 2.76 12.37 8.34
C ILE A 129 1.23 12.36 8.42
N ILE A 130 0.59 13.31 7.73
CA ILE A 130 -0.87 13.36 7.64
C ILE A 130 -1.39 12.38 6.58
N GLY A 131 -2.44 11.64 6.92
CA GLY A 131 -3.04 10.65 6.02
C GLY A 131 -2.29 9.32 5.96
N LEU A 132 -1.48 9.00 6.98
CA LEU A 132 -0.97 7.63 7.16
C LEU A 132 -2.14 6.65 7.24
N PRO A 133 -2.09 5.50 6.54
CA PRO A 133 -3.04 4.41 6.75
C PRO A 133 -3.05 4.00 8.21
N LYS A 134 -4.20 4.13 8.87
CA LYS A 134 -4.40 3.70 10.27
C LYS A 134 -5.08 2.35 10.27
N ILE A 135 -4.49 1.42 10.99
CA ILE A 135 -5.09 0.14 11.32
C ILE A 135 -5.72 0.29 12.72
N PRO A 136 -7.01 -0.05 12.92
CA PRO A 136 -7.65 -0.02 14.23
C PRO A 136 -6.86 -0.84 15.28
N ASP A 137 -6.87 -0.43 16.55
CA ASP A 137 -6.15 -1.15 17.62
C ASP A 137 -6.67 -2.55 17.89
N ASN A 138 -7.95 -2.78 17.63
CA ASN A 138 -8.62 -4.07 17.75
C ASN A 138 -8.69 -4.85 16.42
N ALA A 139 -7.95 -4.44 15.38
CA ALA A 139 -7.94 -5.13 14.10
C ALA A 139 -7.28 -6.51 14.21
N LEU A 140 -7.84 -7.50 13.52
CA LEU A 140 -7.33 -8.87 13.46
C LEU A 140 -5.89 -8.91 12.93
N VAL A 141 -5.57 -8.06 11.97
CA VAL A 141 -4.23 -7.99 11.35
C VAL A 141 -3.15 -7.43 12.29
N LYS A 142 -3.51 -6.91 13.48
CA LYS A 142 -2.56 -6.54 14.53
C LYS A 142 -2.19 -7.69 15.46
N LEU A 143 -2.97 -8.77 15.46
CA LEU A 143 -2.67 -9.94 16.28
C LEU A 143 -1.36 -10.58 15.83
N THR A 144 -0.61 -11.13 16.78
CA THR A 144 0.50 -12.01 16.42
C THR A 144 -0.05 -13.24 15.69
N THR A 145 0.78 -13.90 14.89
CA THR A 145 0.35 -15.11 14.17
C THR A 145 -0.25 -16.17 15.09
N ARG A 146 0.31 -16.33 16.29
CA ARG A 146 -0.22 -17.25 17.31
C ARG A 146 -1.60 -16.83 17.77
N GLU A 147 -1.77 -15.56 18.16
CA GLU A 147 -3.06 -15.04 18.63
C GLU A 147 -4.13 -15.11 17.54
N PHE A 148 -3.79 -14.79 16.29
CA PHE A 148 -4.72 -14.89 15.17
C PHE A 148 -5.18 -16.34 14.94
N VAL A 149 -4.27 -17.31 14.97
CA VAL A 149 -4.61 -18.74 14.82
C VAL A 149 -5.43 -19.23 16.00
N ASP A 150 -5.06 -18.87 17.22
CA ASP A 150 -5.84 -19.20 18.42
C ASP A 150 -7.25 -18.61 18.30
N GLU A 151 -7.38 -17.35 17.86
CA GLU A 151 -8.66 -16.64 17.69
C GLU A 151 -9.56 -17.30 16.64
N VAL A 152 -9.02 -17.65 15.47
CA VAL A 152 -9.75 -18.38 14.41
C VAL A 152 -10.25 -19.76 14.90
N SER A 153 -9.57 -20.35 15.88
CA SER A 153 -9.94 -21.66 16.43
C SER A 153 -10.93 -21.61 17.61
N ARG A 154 -11.34 -20.42 18.05
CA ARG A 154 -12.30 -20.26 19.15
C ARG A 154 -13.73 -20.55 18.71
N GLU A 155 -14.60 -20.80 19.69
CA GLU A 155 -16.05 -20.87 19.50
C GLU A 155 -16.65 -19.46 19.38
N SER A 156 -16.16 -18.68 18.39
CA SER A 156 -16.68 -17.36 18.04
C SER A 156 -17.15 -17.35 16.59
N PRO A 157 -18.17 -16.54 16.24
CA PRO A 157 -18.67 -16.44 14.87
C PRO A 157 -17.72 -15.68 13.92
N ALA A 158 -16.76 -14.94 14.46
CA ALA A 158 -15.73 -14.21 13.71
C ALA A 158 -14.44 -14.11 14.56
N PRO A 159 -13.24 -14.15 13.95
CA PRO A 159 -12.94 -14.24 12.52
C PRO A 159 -13.24 -15.62 11.91
N GLY A 160 -13.73 -15.64 10.68
CA GLY A 160 -14.12 -16.87 9.98
C GLY A 160 -13.30 -17.17 8.73
N GLY A 161 -13.83 -18.04 7.87
CA GLY A 161 -13.18 -18.43 6.60
C GLY A 161 -12.88 -17.26 5.66
N GLY A 162 -13.64 -16.17 5.73
CA GLY A 162 -13.45 -14.96 4.91
C GLY A 162 -12.17 -14.23 5.24
N SER A 163 -11.97 -13.93 6.53
CA SER A 163 -10.71 -13.37 7.06
C SER A 163 -9.50 -14.24 6.71
N VAL A 164 -9.62 -15.57 6.83
CA VAL A 164 -8.53 -16.51 6.47
C VAL A 164 -8.27 -16.53 4.96
N ALA A 165 -9.30 -16.48 4.13
CA ALA A 165 -9.16 -16.42 2.67
C ALA A 165 -8.45 -15.13 2.22
N ALA A 166 -8.82 -13.99 2.82
CA ALA A 166 -8.16 -12.71 2.59
C ALA A 166 -6.68 -12.76 3.00
N LEU A 167 -6.37 -13.30 4.18
CA LEU A 167 -4.99 -13.46 4.65
C LEU A 167 -4.19 -14.38 3.74
N ALA A 168 -4.77 -15.49 3.28
CA ALA A 168 -4.14 -16.44 2.37
C ALA A 168 -3.74 -15.75 1.04
N GLY A 169 -4.66 -14.98 0.44
CA GLY A 169 -4.37 -14.18 -0.74
C GLY A 169 -3.29 -13.13 -0.49
N ALA A 170 -3.33 -12.44 0.66
CA ALA A 170 -2.32 -11.44 1.03
C ALA A 170 -0.91 -12.05 1.13
N ILE A 171 -0.78 -13.22 1.77
CA ILE A 171 0.49 -13.95 1.87
C ILE A 171 0.97 -14.40 0.49
N GLY A 172 0.06 -14.89 -0.37
CA GLY A 172 0.39 -15.25 -1.75
C GLY A 172 0.97 -14.07 -2.54
N SER A 173 0.34 -12.90 -2.41
CA SER A 173 0.82 -11.66 -3.01
C SER A 173 2.16 -11.19 -2.41
N ALA A 174 2.35 -11.34 -1.09
CA ALA A 174 3.61 -11.02 -0.43
C ALA A 174 4.77 -11.88 -0.96
N LEU A 175 4.54 -13.18 -1.19
CA LEU A 175 5.53 -14.07 -1.79
C LEU A 175 5.89 -13.65 -3.21
N ALA A 176 4.89 -13.29 -4.04
CA ALA A 176 5.15 -12.75 -5.38
C ALA A 176 6.02 -11.49 -5.33
N SER A 177 5.70 -10.55 -4.43
CA SER A 177 6.50 -9.33 -4.21
C SER A 177 7.94 -9.64 -3.75
N MET A 178 8.10 -10.58 -2.81
CA MET A 178 9.41 -10.99 -2.31
C MET A 178 10.28 -11.54 -3.43
N VAL A 179 9.79 -12.50 -4.20
CA VAL A 179 10.56 -13.13 -5.28
C VAL A 179 10.87 -12.12 -6.39
N ALA A 180 9.94 -11.22 -6.72
CA ALA A 180 10.17 -10.13 -7.67
C ALA A 180 11.33 -9.23 -7.23
N ASN A 181 11.32 -8.79 -5.97
CA ASN A 181 12.37 -7.95 -5.38
C ASN A 181 13.72 -8.67 -5.29
N LEU A 182 13.74 -9.94 -4.85
CA LEU A 182 14.97 -10.74 -4.80
C LEU A 182 15.58 -10.90 -6.19
N THR A 183 14.75 -11.11 -7.21
CA THR A 183 15.21 -11.27 -8.60
C THR A 183 15.76 -9.95 -9.14
N ALA A 184 15.04 -8.85 -8.96
CA ALA A 184 15.46 -7.52 -9.43
C ALA A 184 16.78 -7.07 -8.77
N ASN A 185 16.96 -7.38 -7.49
CA ASN A 185 18.19 -7.04 -6.75
C ASN A 185 19.38 -7.92 -7.12
N LYS A 186 19.16 -9.21 -7.43
CA LYS A 186 20.24 -10.12 -7.86
C LYS A 186 20.73 -9.84 -9.28
N ASN A 187 19.88 -9.31 -10.14
CA ASN A 187 20.25 -8.94 -11.50
C ASN A 187 19.90 -7.47 -11.82
N PRO A 188 20.67 -6.50 -11.28
CA PRO A 188 20.37 -5.06 -11.45
C PRO A 188 20.43 -4.57 -12.90
N ALA A 189 21.10 -5.31 -13.79
CA ALA A 189 21.18 -5.01 -15.23
C ALA A 189 20.29 -5.94 -16.08
N GLY A 190 19.42 -6.73 -15.43
CA GLY A 190 18.57 -7.70 -16.11
C GLY A 190 17.48 -7.04 -16.96
N GLU A 191 17.24 -7.59 -18.15
CA GLU A 191 16.21 -7.14 -19.10
C GLU A 191 14.82 -7.02 -18.44
N PHE A 192 14.50 -7.91 -17.51
CA PHE A 192 13.20 -7.93 -16.83
C PHE A 192 13.10 -7.03 -15.61
N LYS A 193 14.13 -6.24 -15.25
CA LYS A 193 14.13 -5.48 -13.99
C LYS A 193 12.92 -4.57 -13.81
N ASN A 194 12.58 -3.78 -14.83
CA ASN A 194 11.43 -2.87 -14.74
C ASN A 194 10.11 -3.66 -14.60
N LYS A 195 9.99 -4.81 -15.28
CA LYS A 195 8.84 -5.70 -15.15
C LYS A 195 8.75 -6.32 -13.75
N LEU A 196 9.88 -6.73 -13.17
CA LEU A 196 9.94 -7.26 -11.80
C LEU A 196 9.55 -6.19 -10.78
N ILE A 197 9.98 -4.94 -10.96
CA ILE A 197 9.58 -3.83 -10.08
C ILE A 197 8.08 -3.54 -10.22
N ASP A 198 7.53 -3.52 -11.43
CA ASP A 198 6.08 -3.37 -11.67
C ASP A 198 5.28 -4.48 -10.98
N ILE A 199 5.69 -5.74 -11.12
CA ILE A 199 5.07 -6.88 -10.43
C ILE A 199 5.15 -6.68 -8.91
N ALA A 200 6.30 -6.26 -8.38
CA ALA A 200 6.46 -6.03 -6.95
C ALA A 200 5.53 -4.91 -6.45
N GLU A 201 5.34 -3.82 -7.21
CA GLU A 201 4.41 -2.74 -6.87
C GLU A 201 2.94 -3.20 -6.89
N ARG A 202 2.54 -3.93 -7.94
CA ARG A 202 1.19 -4.52 -8.05
C ARG A 202 0.94 -5.50 -6.91
N ALA A 203 1.92 -6.33 -6.57
CA ALA A 203 1.85 -7.29 -5.48
C ALA A 203 1.73 -6.62 -4.10
N GLN A 204 2.44 -5.51 -3.84
CA GLN A 204 2.26 -4.75 -2.60
C GLN A 204 0.85 -4.18 -2.50
N LYS A 205 0.30 -3.64 -3.60
CA LYS A 205 -1.08 -3.13 -3.63
C LYS A 205 -2.10 -4.23 -3.33
N VAL A 206 -2.03 -5.36 -4.03
CA VAL A 206 -2.94 -6.50 -3.81
C VAL A 206 -2.83 -7.03 -2.38
N LYS A 207 -1.61 -7.10 -1.84
CA LYS A 207 -1.35 -7.51 -0.46
C LYS A 207 -2.01 -6.53 0.53
N ASP A 208 -1.84 -5.22 0.36
CA ASP A 208 -2.44 -4.21 1.23
C ASP A 208 -3.99 -4.20 1.11
N ASP A 209 -4.53 -4.41 -0.09
CA ASP A 209 -5.98 -4.52 -0.33
C ASP A 209 -6.56 -5.76 0.39
N LEU A 210 -5.89 -6.90 0.32
CA LEU A 210 -6.30 -8.14 0.99
C LEU A 210 -6.11 -8.09 2.51
N ILE A 211 -5.08 -7.41 3.01
CA ILE A 211 -4.91 -7.17 4.45
C ILE A 211 -6.12 -6.39 4.99
N ARG A 212 -6.59 -5.36 4.28
CA ARG A 212 -7.81 -4.63 4.68
C ARG A 212 -9.03 -5.55 4.68
N ALA A 213 -9.13 -6.42 3.68
CA ALA A 213 -10.24 -7.37 3.57
C ALA A 213 -10.33 -8.38 4.74
N VAL A 214 -9.23 -8.63 5.47
CA VAL A 214 -9.25 -9.49 6.68
C VAL A 214 -10.20 -8.95 7.74
N ASP A 215 -10.21 -7.63 7.93
CA ASP A 215 -11.06 -6.94 8.91
C ASP A 215 -12.43 -6.53 8.35
N GLU A 216 -12.53 -6.30 7.03
CA GLU A 216 -13.79 -5.90 6.37
C GLU A 216 -14.89 -6.97 6.48
N ASP A 217 -14.53 -8.26 6.53
CA ASP A 217 -15.47 -9.39 6.72
C ASP A 217 -16.23 -9.26 8.06
N THR A 218 -15.53 -8.84 9.12
CA THR A 218 -16.13 -8.62 10.45
C THR A 218 -17.04 -7.39 10.46
N GLN A 219 -16.72 -6.35 9.68
CA GLN A 219 -17.53 -5.13 9.60
C GLN A 219 -18.82 -5.35 8.81
N ALA A 220 -18.76 -6.06 7.68
CA ALA A 220 -19.94 -6.37 6.86
C ALA A 220 -20.99 -7.17 7.65
N PHE A 221 -20.55 -8.03 8.57
CA PHE A 221 -21.44 -8.77 9.48
C PHE A 221 -22.19 -7.84 10.45
N ASN A 222 -21.54 -6.78 10.95
CA ASN A 222 -22.18 -5.81 11.85
C ASN A 222 -23.28 -5.00 11.15
N ASP A 223 -23.05 -4.59 9.90
CA ASP A 223 -24.05 -3.88 9.09
C ASP A 223 -25.33 -4.72 8.89
N TYR A 224 -25.16 -6.03 8.68
CA TYR A 224 -26.29 -6.97 8.62
C TYR A 224 -27.05 -7.04 9.95
N LEU A 225 -26.34 -7.15 11.08
CA LEU A 225 -26.98 -7.18 12.41
C LEU A 225 -27.79 -5.93 12.70
N ASP A 226 -27.30 -4.76 12.29
CA ASP A 226 -28.01 -3.50 12.49
C ASP A 226 -29.28 -3.40 11.62
N ALA A 227 -29.23 -3.90 10.38
CA ALA A 227 -30.44 -4.02 9.54
C ALA A 227 -31.48 -4.96 10.17
N VAL A 228 -31.04 -6.08 10.76
CA VAL A 228 -31.93 -7.03 11.45
C VAL A 228 -32.61 -6.41 12.68
N ARG A 229 -31.93 -5.48 13.37
CA ARG A 229 -32.42 -4.77 14.58
C ARG A 229 -33.46 -3.67 14.30
N MET A 230 -33.70 -3.32 13.04
CA MET A 230 -34.68 -2.29 12.68
C MET A 230 -36.11 -2.61 13.19
N PRO A 231 -36.95 -1.58 13.46
CA PRO A 231 -38.35 -1.75 13.85
C PRO A 231 -39.15 -2.63 12.87
N LYS A 232 -40.19 -3.30 13.38
CA LYS A 232 -40.99 -4.29 12.63
C LYS A 232 -42.48 -4.31 12.99
N LYS A 233 -43.00 -3.21 13.54
CA LYS A 233 -44.37 -3.12 14.07
C LYS A 233 -45.39 -2.74 12.99
N THR A 234 -45.02 -1.88 12.04
CA THR A 234 -45.91 -1.49 10.92
C THR A 234 -45.55 -2.21 9.63
N GLU A 235 -46.47 -2.29 8.67
CA GLU A 235 -46.18 -2.85 7.33
C GLU A 235 -45.11 -2.04 6.58
N GLU A 236 -45.09 -0.73 6.76
CA GLU A 236 -44.06 0.15 6.20
C GLU A 236 -42.69 -0.10 6.82
N GLU A 237 -42.62 -0.28 8.16
CA GLU A 237 -41.40 -0.66 8.86
C GLU A 237 -40.88 -2.03 8.40
N LYS A 238 -41.78 -3.01 8.23
CA LYS A 238 -41.40 -4.35 7.71
C LYS A 238 -40.81 -4.27 6.31
N ARG A 239 -41.40 -3.46 5.42
CA ARG A 239 -40.89 -3.26 4.06
C ARG A 239 -39.50 -2.61 4.06
N LEU A 240 -39.35 -1.48 4.75
CA LEU A 240 -38.06 -0.77 4.82
C LEU A 240 -36.97 -1.62 5.48
N ARG A 241 -37.33 -2.39 6.52
CA ARG A 241 -36.44 -3.36 7.14
C ARG A 241 -36.00 -4.45 6.14
N ASN A 242 -36.92 -5.00 5.36
CA ASN A 242 -36.57 -6.02 4.37
C ASN A 242 -35.66 -5.46 3.26
N GLU A 243 -35.96 -4.27 2.75
CA GLU A 243 -35.11 -3.58 1.77
C GLU A 243 -33.70 -3.33 2.31
N ALA A 244 -33.58 -2.88 3.57
CA ALA A 244 -32.30 -2.68 4.23
C ALA A 244 -31.52 -3.98 4.42
N ILE A 245 -32.19 -5.07 4.82
CA ILE A 245 -31.58 -6.40 4.94
C ILE A 245 -31.07 -6.89 3.58
N GLN A 246 -31.90 -6.85 2.54
CA GLN A 246 -31.51 -7.28 1.20
C GLN A 246 -30.35 -6.45 0.63
N SER A 247 -30.35 -5.14 0.85
CA SER A 247 -29.22 -4.29 0.48
C SER A 247 -27.96 -4.61 1.30
N GLY A 248 -28.10 -4.92 2.59
CA GLY A 248 -27.00 -5.32 3.48
C GLY A 248 -26.37 -6.63 3.03
N LEU A 249 -27.19 -7.63 2.70
CA LEU A 249 -26.72 -8.92 2.20
C LEU A 249 -25.95 -8.79 0.88
N LYS A 250 -26.45 -7.98 -0.07
CA LYS A 250 -25.73 -7.71 -1.34
C LYS A 250 -24.38 -7.03 -1.09
N LYS A 251 -24.28 -6.11 -0.12
CA LYS A 251 -23.01 -5.51 0.29
C LYS A 251 -22.09 -6.52 0.96
N ALA A 252 -22.64 -7.41 1.80
CA ALA A 252 -21.88 -8.47 2.46
C ALA A 252 -21.26 -9.47 1.48
N VAL A 253 -21.89 -9.69 0.31
CA VAL A 253 -21.32 -10.51 -0.78
C VAL A 253 -20.19 -9.79 -1.54
N ALA A 254 -20.17 -8.46 -1.54
CA ALA A 254 -19.18 -7.69 -2.29
C ALA A 254 -17.75 -7.87 -1.74
N VAL A 255 -17.60 -7.95 -0.41
CA VAL A 255 -16.31 -8.16 0.28
C VAL A 255 -15.67 -9.50 -0.12
N PRO A 256 -16.31 -10.68 0.07
CA PRO A 256 -15.71 -11.95 -0.30
C PRO A 256 -15.49 -12.10 -1.81
N LEU A 257 -16.33 -11.49 -2.66
CA LEU A 257 -16.07 -11.44 -4.11
C LEU A 257 -14.82 -10.60 -4.43
N ALA A 258 -14.63 -9.46 -3.78
CA ALA A 258 -13.43 -8.64 -3.91
C ALA A 258 -12.18 -9.38 -3.42
N THR A 259 -12.30 -10.15 -2.32
CA THR A 259 -11.26 -11.05 -1.82
C THR A 259 -10.90 -12.12 -2.84
N ALA A 260 -11.88 -12.77 -3.46
CA ALA A 260 -11.64 -13.78 -4.49
C ALA A 260 -10.93 -13.18 -5.72
N LYS A 261 -11.40 -12.03 -6.21
CA LYS A 261 -10.80 -11.31 -7.35
C LYS A 261 -9.37 -10.85 -7.05
N SER A 262 -9.12 -10.31 -5.86
CA SER A 262 -7.79 -9.84 -5.46
C SER A 262 -6.82 -11.01 -5.23
N SER A 263 -7.31 -12.12 -4.67
CA SER A 263 -6.52 -13.36 -4.55
C SER A 263 -6.20 -13.96 -5.92
N PHE A 264 -7.09 -13.83 -6.90
CA PHE A 264 -6.80 -14.27 -8.27
C PHE A 264 -5.73 -13.39 -8.92
N GLU A 265 -5.72 -12.09 -8.66
CA GLU A 265 -4.62 -11.22 -9.08
C GLU A 265 -3.29 -11.61 -8.40
N ALA A 266 -3.30 -11.94 -7.11
CA ALA A 266 -2.12 -12.47 -6.41
C ALA A 266 -1.58 -13.75 -7.08
N LEU A 267 -2.47 -14.67 -7.47
CA LEU A 267 -2.12 -15.89 -8.20
C LEU A 267 -1.49 -15.56 -9.57
N LYS A 268 -2.04 -14.62 -10.32
CA LYS A 268 -1.46 -14.18 -11.60
C LYS A 268 -0.05 -13.62 -11.42
N LEU A 269 0.17 -12.79 -10.41
CA LEU A 269 1.49 -12.23 -10.11
C LEU A 269 2.48 -13.34 -9.73
N ALA A 270 2.05 -14.32 -8.93
CA ALA A 270 2.88 -15.49 -8.60
C ALA A 270 3.22 -16.32 -9.85
N ALA A 271 2.26 -16.51 -10.77
CA ALA A 271 2.47 -17.20 -12.04
C ALA A 271 3.47 -16.46 -12.94
N GLU A 272 3.32 -15.14 -13.11
CA GLU A 272 4.25 -14.29 -13.87
C GLU A 272 5.68 -14.44 -13.31
N ILE A 273 5.83 -14.43 -11.98
CA ILE A 273 7.13 -14.55 -11.31
C ILE A 273 7.71 -15.96 -11.40
N ALA A 274 6.89 -17.01 -11.45
CA ALA A 274 7.39 -18.35 -11.74
C ALA A 274 8.05 -18.45 -13.13
N GLU A 275 7.73 -17.54 -14.06
CA GLU A 275 8.31 -17.51 -15.40
C GLU A 275 9.63 -16.75 -15.49
N ILE A 276 9.67 -15.54 -14.92
CA ILE A 276 10.79 -14.60 -15.10
C ILE A 276 11.63 -14.40 -13.83
N GLY A 277 11.19 -14.98 -12.72
CA GLY A 277 11.83 -14.87 -11.42
C GLY A 277 13.10 -15.70 -11.31
N ASN A 278 13.85 -15.47 -10.24
CA ASN A 278 15.05 -16.21 -9.93
C ASN A 278 14.72 -17.69 -9.63
N LYS A 279 15.39 -18.61 -10.35
CA LYS A 279 15.23 -20.06 -10.19
C LYS A 279 15.41 -20.53 -8.74
N ALA A 280 16.32 -19.91 -7.97
CA ALA A 280 16.57 -20.31 -6.58
C ALA A 280 15.40 -20.00 -5.63
N SER A 281 14.41 -19.21 -6.06
CA SER A 281 13.22 -18.84 -5.29
C SER A 281 11.93 -19.25 -6.01
N VAL A 282 12.03 -20.16 -6.99
CA VAL A 282 10.88 -20.61 -7.79
C VAL A 282 9.86 -21.40 -6.94
N SER A 283 10.33 -22.06 -5.88
CA SER A 283 9.45 -22.72 -4.90
C SER A 283 8.52 -21.72 -4.21
N ASP A 284 9.01 -20.53 -3.89
CA ASP A 284 8.24 -19.47 -3.21
C ASP A 284 7.12 -18.96 -4.13
N ALA A 285 7.38 -18.87 -5.45
CA ALA A 285 6.35 -18.56 -6.44
C ALA A 285 5.27 -19.66 -6.50
N GLY A 286 5.67 -20.93 -6.41
CA GLY A 286 4.72 -22.05 -6.36
C GLY A 286 3.85 -22.07 -5.11
N VAL A 287 4.44 -21.82 -3.93
CA VAL A 287 3.68 -21.68 -2.67
C VAL A 287 2.74 -20.48 -2.76
N GLY A 288 3.24 -19.35 -3.27
CA GLY A 288 2.45 -18.13 -3.48
C GLY A 288 1.21 -18.37 -4.36
N ALA A 289 1.36 -19.13 -5.43
CA ALA A 289 0.24 -19.52 -6.29
C ALA A 289 -0.80 -20.38 -5.56
N GLN A 290 -0.37 -21.41 -4.82
CA GLN A 290 -1.30 -22.32 -4.14
C GLN A 290 -2.05 -21.65 -2.98
N ILE A 291 -1.38 -20.80 -2.20
CA ILE A 291 -2.04 -20.07 -1.12
C ILE A 291 -2.97 -18.98 -1.66
N ALA A 292 -2.62 -18.33 -2.78
CA ALA A 292 -3.51 -17.41 -3.47
C ALA A 292 -4.76 -18.12 -4.03
N LEU A 293 -4.62 -19.33 -4.60
CA LEU A 293 -5.75 -20.18 -5.00
C LEU A 293 -6.68 -20.46 -3.82
N THR A 294 -6.12 -20.75 -2.64
CA THR A 294 -6.91 -20.94 -1.41
C THR A 294 -7.72 -19.68 -1.08
N GLY A 295 -7.15 -18.49 -1.26
CA GLY A 295 -7.86 -17.22 -1.12
C GLY A 295 -8.99 -17.04 -2.14
N VAL A 296 -8.79 -17.45 -3.40
CA VAL A 296 -9.85 -17.43 -4.43
C VAL A 296 -11.02 -18.32 -4.03
N ILE A 297 -10.74 -19.58 -3.72
CA ILE A 297 -11.77 -20.57 -3.38
C ILE A 297 -12.48 -20.15 -2.09
N GLY A 298 -11.74 -19.74 -1.06
CA GLY A 298 -12.32 -19.28 0.20
C GLY A 298 -13.23 -18.06 0.02
N GLY A 299 -12.82 -17.09 -0.80
CA GLY A 299 -13.67 -15.95 -1.16
C GLY A 299 -14.94 -16.38 -1.90
N CYS A 300 -14.85 -17.28 -2.88
CA CYS A 300 -16.01 -17.81 -3.59
C CYS A 300 -16.97 -18.58 -2.67
N LEU A 301 -16.47 -19.43 -1.77
CA LEU A 301 -17.30 -20.14 -0.80
C LEU A 301 -18.07 -19.17 0.11
N ASN A 302 -17.41 -18.10 0.57
CA ASN A 302 -18.05 -17.04 1.36
C ASN A 302 -19.06 -16.21 0.57
N VAL A 303 -18.89 -16.04 -0.74
CA VAL A 303 -19.95 -15.49 -1.60
C VAL A 303 -21.14 -16.44 -1.60
N LEU A 304 -20.92 -17.70 -1.97
CA LEU A 304 -21.98 -18.68 -2.21
C LEU A 304 -22.86 -18.93 -0.98
N ILE A 305 -22.27 -18.99 0.23
CA ILE A 305 -23.04 -19.19 1.46
C ILE A 305 -23.97 -18.00 1.76
N ASN A 306 -23.52 -16.77 1.46
CA ASN A 306 -24.30 -15.55 1.70
C ASN A 306 -25.38 -15.29 0.63
N LEU A 307 -25.37 -16.01 -0.50
CA LEU A 307 -26.42 -15.89 -1.52
C LEU A 307 -27.75 -16.52 -1.10
N GLY A 308 -27.75 -17.42 -0.10
CA GLY A 308 -28.95 -18.16 0.32
C GLY A 308 -30.08 -17.27 0.85
N ASP A 309 -29.73 -16.11 1.41
CA ASP A 309 -30.66 -15.16 2.03
C ASP A 309 -31.07 -14.00 1.09
N ILE A 310 -30.59 -14.01 -0.17
CA ILE A 310 -30.85 -12.95 -1.15
C ILE A 310 -32.00 -13.36 -2.09
N ASP A 311 -33.05 -12.53 -2.15
CA ASP A 311 -34.26 -12.80 -2.95
C ASP A 311 -34.07 -12.54 -4.45
N ASP A 312 -33.13 -11.65 -4.80
CA ASP A 312 -32.84 -11.23 -6.18
C ASP A 312 -32.14 -12.36 -6.96
N LYS A 313 -32.94 -13.14 -7.71
CA LYS A 313 -32.47 -14.29 -8.47
C LYS A 313 -31.42 -13.92 -9.51
N ASP A 314 -31.64 -12.85 -10.28
CA ASP A 314 -30.70 -12.41 -11.32
C ASP A 314 -29.33 -12.08 -10.71
N PHE A 315 -29.33 -11.39 -9.56
CA PHE A 315 -28.11 -11.14 -8.80
C PHE A 315 -27.44 -12.45 -8.32
N THR A 316 -28.21 -13.38 -7.75
CA THR A 316 -27.63 -14.64 -7.25
C THR A 316 -27.05 -15.51 -8.37
N GLU A 317 -27.68 -15.55 -9.54
CA GLU A 317 -27.21 -16.30 -10.70
C GLU A 317 -25.94 -15.69 -11.30
N ASP A 318 -25.89 -14.35 -11.42
CA ASP A 318 -24.67 -13.63 -11.83
C ASP A 318 -23.50 -13.88 -10.87
N MET A 319 -23.73 -13.81 -9.55
CA MET A 319 -22.68 -14.08 -8.56
C MET A 319 -22.17 -15.52 -8.63
N LYS A 320 -23.06 -16.51 -8.78
CA LYS A 320 -22.67 -17.92 -8.96
C LYS A 320 -21.81 -18.11 -10.21
N ALA A 321 -22.22 -17.55 -11.34
CA ALA A 321 -21.48 -17.63 -12.59
C ALA A 321 -20.09 -16.97 -12.49
N GLN A 322 -20.00 -15.82 -11.81
CA GLN A 322 -18.71 -15.17 -11.56
C GLN A 322 -17.80 -16.03 -10.67
N CYS A 323 -18.31 -16.62 -9.59
CA CYS A 323 -17.54 -17.51 -8.72
C CYS A 323 -17.04 -18.75 -9.45
N GLU A 324 -17.92 -19.43 -10.20
CA GLU A 324 -17.56 -20.62 -10.98
C GLU A 324 -16.44 -20.32 -11.98
N LYS A 325 -16.56 -19.20 -12.71
CA LYS A 325 -15.54 -18.77 -13.66
C LYS A 325 -14.20 -18.49 -12.96
N LEU A 326 -14.22 -17.72 -11.86
CA LEU A 326 -13.02 -17.38 -11.10
C LEU A 326 -12.32 -18.63 -10.56
N GLU A 327 -13.07 -19.59 -10.01
CA GLU A 327 -12.50 -20.84 -9.52
C GLU A 327 -11.86 -21.66 -10.64
N ASN A 328 -12.54 -21.83 -11.78
CA ASN A 328 -12.02 -22.59 -12.89
C ASN A 328 -10.74 -21.97 -13.47
N ASP A 329 -10.75 -20.66 -13.69
CA ASP A 329 -9.59 -19.92 -14.19
C ASP A 329 -8.42 -19.98 -13.19
N ALA A 330 -8.70 -19.85 -11.88
CA ALA A 330 -7.67 -19.92 -10.84
C ALA A 330 -7.08 -21.31 -10.68
N ARG A 331 -7.90 -22.37 -10.67
CA ARG A 331 -7.40 -23.76 -10.57
C ARG A 331 -6.48 -24.09 -11.74
N LYS A 332 -6.92 -23.78 -12.96
CA LYS A 332 -6.13 -23.98 -14.17
C LYS A 332 -4.77 -23.27 -14.08
N LEU A 333 -4.78 -21.98 -13.73
CA LEU A 333 -3.55 -21.19 -13.64
C LEU A 333 -2.62 -21.70 -12.53
N ALA A 334 -3.15 -22.11 -11.39
CA ALA A 334 -2.38 -22.66 -10.29
C ALA A 334 -1.72 -24.00 -10.67
N ASP A 335 -2.45 -24.88 -11.36
CA ASP A 335 -1.92 -26.16 -11.84
C ASP A 335 -0.81 -25.97 -12.88
N GLU A 336 -1.03 -25.08 -13.85
CA GLU A 336 -0.01 -24.69 -14.85
C GLU A 336 1.24 -24.12 -14.17
N THR A 337 1.06 -23.24 -13.18
CA THR A 337 2.16 -22.65 -12.41
C THR A 337 2.94 -23.72 -11.65
N ILE A 338 2.27 -24.64 -10.96
CA ILE A 338 2.94 -25.72 -10.22
C ILE A 338 3.66 -26.69 -11.16
N ALA A 339 3.06 -27.03 -12.31
CA ALA A 339 3.73 -27.86 -13.30
C ALA A 339 5.04 -27.21 -13.78
N LYS A 340 4.99 -25.91 -14.07
CA LYS A 340 6.17 -25.13 -14.48
C LYS A 340 7.22 -25.01 -13.39
N VAL A 341 6.82 -24.71 -12.15
CA VAL A 341 7.73 -24.67 -10.99
C VAL A 341 8.45 -26.02 -10.82
N LYS A 342 7.72 -27.14 -10.89
CA LYS A 342 8.31 -28.49 -10.81
C LYS A 342 9.26 -28.77 -11.98
N GLU A 343 8.96 -28.31 -13.18
CA GLU A 343 9.85 -28.43 -14.33
C GLU A 343 11.15 -27.65 -14.14
N ILE A 344 11.08 -26.42 -13.65
CA ILE A 344 12.26 -25.59 -13.35
C ILE A 344 13.12 -26.24 -12.27
N ILE A 345 12.51 -26.75 -11.20
CA ILE A 345 13.22 -27.44 -10.12
C ILE A 345 13.95 -28.68 -10.63
N LYS A 346 13.32 -29.48 -11.49
CA LYS A 346 13.96 -30.67 -12.10
C LYS A 346 15.17 -30.34 -12.98
N LYS A 347 15.23 -29.12 -13.51
CA LYS A 347 16.29 -28.64 -14.41
C LYS A 347 17.40 -27.86 -13.68
N ALA A 348 17.25 -27.59 -12.38
CA ALA A 348 18.19 -26.80 -11.57
C ALA A 348 19.25 -27.70 -10.93
#